data_AF-A0A519UVW9-F1
#
_entry.id   AF-A0A519UVW9-F1
#
_cell.length_a   1.000
_cell.length_b   1.000
_cell.length_c   1.000
_cell.angle_alpha   90.00
_cell.angle_beta   90.00
_cell.angle_gamma   90.00
#
_symmetry.space_group_name_H-M   'P 1'
#
loop_
_entity.id
_entity.type
_entity.pdbx_description
1 polymer ?
#
loop_
_entity_poly.entity_id
_entity_poly.type
_entity_poly.pdbx_seq_one_letter_code
_entity_poly.pdbx_strand_id
1 'polypeptide(L)'
;MTLMRNLFLFTLLILSNFLTTAQENQIPTISKITNVTVFISGAQVNRQTEMLDVPQGVSQFVFAGLSSAIDVQSIQAKGEGNFTILST
;
A
#
# COMPACT_ATOMS: atom_id res chain seq x y z
N MET A 1 4.31 -35.43 35.98
CA MET A 1 4.16 -35.56 34.52
C MET A 1 3.24 -34.49 33.89
N THR A 2 2.31 -33.90 34.65
CA THR A 2 1.39 -32.84 34.19
C THR A 2 2.04 -31.45 34.06
N LEU A 3 2.95 -31.09 34.97
CA LEU A 3 3.62 -29.78 34.99
C LEU A 3 4.49 -29.53 33.73
N MET A 4 5.27 -30.53 33.30
CA MET A 4 6.13 -30.45 32.10
C MET A 4 5.33 -30.34 30.80
N ARG A 5 4.17 -31.01 30.74
CA ARG A 5 3.24 -30.92 29.60
C ARG A 5 2.63 -29.52 29.50
N ASN A 6 2.27 -28.93 30.65
CA ASN A 6 1.70 -27.58 30.68
C ASN A 6 2.74 -26.52 30.29
N LEU A 7 4.01 -26.70 30.69
CA LEU A 7 5.10 -25.82 30.28
C LEU A 7 5.33 -25.87 28.75
N PHE A 8 5.33 -27.07 28.17
CA PHE A 8 5.48 -27.26 26.72
C PHE A 8 4.35 -26.60 25.92
N LEU A 9 3.11 -26.73 26.38
CA LEU A 9 1.95 -26.06 25.76
C LEU A 9 2.06 -24.53 25.86
N PHE A 10 2.60 -24.01 26.96
CA PHE A 10 2.81 -22.57 27.13
C PHE A 10 3.87 -22.03 26.16
N THR A 11 4.97 -22.76 25.97
CA THR A 11 6.00 -22.40 24.99
C THR A 11 5.46 -22.42 23.56
N LEU A 12 4.62 -23.41 23.21
CA LEU A 12 4.00 -23.51 21.89
C LEU A 12 3.04 -22.35 21.61
N LEU A 13 2.29 -21.91 22.64
CA LEU A 13 1.37 -20.77 22.54
C LEU A 13 2.11 -19.43 22.36
N ILE A 14 3.27 -19.26 23.00
CA ILE A 14 4.08 -18.04 22.82
C ILE A 14 4.67 -18.01 21.40
N LEU A 15 5.12 -19.16 20.87
CA LEU A 15 5.74 -19.24 19.56
C LEU A 15 4.76 -18.95 18.40
N SER A 16 3.47 -19.26 18.55
CA SER A 16 2.47 -19.01 17.50
C SER A 16 2.22 -17.53 17.20
N ASN A 17 2.49 -16.62 18.15
CA ASN A 17 2.29 -15.18 17.94
C ASN A 17 3.34 -14.55 17.00
N PHE A 18 4.50 -15.21 16.80
CA PHE A 18 5.55 -14.70 15.91
C PHE A 18 5.31 -14.99 14.42
N LEU A 19 4.36 -15.87 14.09
CA LEU A 19 4.11 -16.31 12.72
C LEU A 19 2.95 -15.57 12.04
N THR A 20 2.23 -14.71 12.76
CA THR A 20 1.03 -14.04 12.23
C THR A 20 1.34 -12.59 11.86
N THR A 21 1.79 -12.37 10.62
CA THR A 21 1.78 -11.04 9.98
C THR A 21 0.66 -11.03 8.93
N ALA A 22 -0.55 -10.66 9.34
CA ALA A 22 -1.73 -10.55 8.47
C ALA A 22 -2.08 -9.10 8.11
N GLN A 23 -1.16 -8.16 8.35
CA GLN A 23 -1.42 -6.75 8.08
C GLN A 23 -1.44 -6.48 6.59
N GLU A 24 -2.52 -5.84 6.13
CA GLU A 24 -2.65 -5.35 4.76
C GLU A 24 -1.51 -4.36 4.51
N ASN A 25 -0.69 -4.64 3.49
CA ASN A 25 0.54 -3.91 3.25
C ASN A 25 0.22 -2.60 2.53
N GLN A 26 -0.31 -1.65 3.30
CA GLN A 26 -0.60 -0.29 2.86
C GLN A 26 0.71 0.50 2.81
N ILE A 27 1.11 0.86 1.61
CA ILE A 27 2.31 1.63 1.35
C ILE A 27 1.88 3.07 1.07
N PRO A 28 2.12 4.01 2.01
CA PRO A 28 1.80 5.41 1.77
C PRO A 28 2.73 5.96 0.68
N THR A 29 2.15 6.32 -0.45
CA THR A 29 2.90 6.78 -1.62
C THR A 29 3.05 8.29 -1.57
N ILE A 30 4.18 8.76 -1.03
CA ILE A 30 4.49 10.19 -1.00
C ILE A 30 4.85 10.64 -2.41
N SER A 31 4.00 11.45 -3.03
CA SER A 31 4.23 12.03 -4.36
C SER A 31 4.37 13.55 -4.28
N LYS A 32 5.36 14.09 -5.00
CA LYS A 32 5.63 15.53 -5.10
C LYS A 32 5.09 16.06 -6.42
N ILE A 33 4.65 17.32 -6.44
CA ILE A 33 4.27 18.01 -7.68
C ILE A 33 5.54 18.32 -8.46
N THR A 34 5.62 17.83 -9.69
CA THR A 34 6.76 18.08 -10.59
C THR A 34 6.47 19.19 -11.58
N ASN A 35 5.22 19.28 -12.06
CA ASN A 35 4.80 20.28 -13.03
C ASN A 35 3.32 20.62 -12.84
N VAL A 36 2.98 21.90 -12.99
CA VAL A 36 1.60 22.36 -13.12
C VAL A 36 1.46 23.14 -14.42
N THR A 37 0.56 22.69 -15.29
CA THR A 37 0.19 23.40 -16.52
C THR A 37 -1.19 24.02 -16.33
N VAL A 38 -1.29 25.36 -16.36
CA VAL A 38 -2.54 26.11 -16.15
C VAL A 38 -3.18 26.43 -17.48
N PHE A 39 -4.49 26.18 -17.60
CA PHE A 39 -5.32 26.49 -18.76
C PHE A 39 -6.38 27.53 -18.39
N ILE A 40 -7.07 28.07 -19.40
CA ILE A 40 -8.17 29.03 -19.19
C ILE A 40 -9.27 28.43 -18.28
N SER A 41 -9.49 27.12 -18.36
CA SER A 41 -10.44 26.38 -17.53
C SER A 41 -9.73 25.27 -16.73
N GLY A 42 -8.99 25.68 -15.70
CA GLY A 42 -8.41 24.76 -14.72
C GLY A 42 -6.91 24.54 -14.89
N ALA A 43 -6.39 23.46 -14.31
CA ALA A 43 -4.98 23.15 -14.33
C ALA A 43 -4.74 21.63 -14.34
N GLN A 44 -3.72 21.21 -15.07
CA GLN A 44 -3.18 19.85 -15.00
C GLN A 44 -2.02 19.83 -14.01
N VAL A 45 -2.13 18.97 -12.99
CA VAL A 45 -1.11 18.81 -11.95
C VAL A 45 -0.46 17.43 -12.13
N ASN A 46 0.82 17.43 -12.49
CA ASN A 46 1.60 16.21 -12.60
C ASN A 46 2.38 15.99 -11.31
N ARG A 47 2.28 14.78 -10.76
CA ARG A 47 2.95 14.36 -9.53
C ARG A 47 3.78 13.13 -9.79
N GLN A 48 4.92 13.04 -9.13
CA GLN A 48 5.83 11.91 -9.25
C GLN A 48 6.37 11.51 -7.87
N THR A 49 6.64 10.22 -7.72
CA THR A 49 7.39 9.65 -6.60
C THR A 49 8.74 9.19 -7.14
N GLU A 50 9.82 9.59 -6.46
CA GLU A 50 11.20 9.32 -6.91
C GLU A 50 11.58 7.85 -6.71
N MET A 51 11.18 7.24 -5.59
CA MET A 51 11.45 5.84 -5.26
C MET A 51 10.31 5.30 -4.40
N LEU A 52 9.90 4.07 -4.69
CA LEU A 52 8.91 3.34 -3.91
C LEU A 52 9.33 1.88 -3.83
N ASP A 53 9.60 1.41 -2.61
CA ASP A 53 9.91 0.01 -2.39
C ASP A 53 8.62 -0.81 -2.41
N VAL A 54 8.55 -1.74 -3.36
CA VAL A 54 7.39 -2.64 -3.52
C VAL A 54 7.80 -4.03 -3.03
N PRO A 55 7.27 -4.48 -1.88
CA PRO A 55 7.53 -5.82 -1.38
C PRO A 55 6.85 -6.86 -2.27
N GLN A 56 7.39 -8.09 -2.24
CA GLN A 56 6.78 -9.21 -2.95
C GLN A 56 5.38 -9.51 -2.39
N GLY A 57 4.43 -9.74 -3.28
CA GLY A 57 3.04 -10.06 -2.93
C GLY A 57 2.07 -8.92 -3.26
N VAL A 58 0.92 -8.90 -2.58
CA VAL A 58 -0.10 -7.86 -2.76
C VAL A 58 0.32 -6.61 -1.98
N SER A 59 0.47 -5.50 -2.68
CA SER A 59 0.77 -4.19 -2.10
C SER A 59 -0.35 -3.22 -2.42
N GLN A 60 -0.82 -2.48 -1.42
CA GLN A 60 -1.85 -1.45 -1.59
C GLN A 60 -1.20 -0.08 -1.52
N PHE A 61 -1.22 0.65 -2.62
CA PHE A 61 -0.65 2.00 -2.70
C PHE A 61 -1.69 3.05 -2.31
N VAL A 62 -1.34 3.93 -1.36
CA VAL A 62 -2.25 4.98 -0.87
C VAL A 62 -1.69 6.35 -1.23
N PHE A 63 -2.33 7.03 -2.18
CA PHE A 63 -1.95 8.37 -2.62
C PHE A 63 -2.67 9.45 -1.79
N ALA A 64 -1.91 10.18 -0.97
CA ALA A 64 -2.46 11.23 -0.12
C ALA A 64 -2.39 12.63 -0.76
N GLY A 65 -3.25 13.54 -0.27
CA GLY A 65 -3.27 14.95 -0.68
C GLY A 65 -3.75 15.18 -2.11
N LEU A 66 -4.60 14.30 -2.63
CA LEU A 66 -5.32 14.50 -3.88
C LEU A 66 -6.47 15.51 -3.66
N SER A 67 -6.90 16.19 -4.73
CA SER A 67 -8.02 17.13 -4.67
C SER A 67 -9.33 16.40 -4.35
N SER A 68 -10.17 16.99 -3.51
CA SER A 68 -11.52 16.46 -3.22
C SER A 68 -12.50 16.60 -4.39
N ALA A 69 -12.15 17.40 -5.41
CA ALA A 69 -12.96 17.60 -6.60
C ALA A 69 -12.61 16.62 -7.75
N ILE A 70 -11.84 15.56 -7.48
CA ILE A 70 -11.56 14.54 -8.49
C ILE A 70 -12.83 13.75 -8.79
N ASP A 71 -13.12 13.59 -10.08
CA ASP A 71 -14.14 12.65 -10.55
C ASP A 71 -13.63 11.22 -10.39
N VAL A 72 -14.30 10.44 -9.52
CA VAL A 72 -13.94 9.05 -9.24
C VAL A 72 -13.99 8.19 -10.50
N GLN A 73 -14.90 8.47 -11.44
CA GLN A 73 -15.03 7.71 -12.68
C GLN A 73 -13.89 8.01 -13.68
N SER A 74 -13.11 9.06 -13.44
CA SER A 74 -11.97 9.43 -14.28
C SER A 74 -10.65 8.74 -13.88
N ILE A 75 -10.63 8.02 -12.76
CA ILE A 75 -9.42 7.39 -12.22
C ILE A 75 -9.03 6.19 -13.09
N GLN A 76 -7.81 6.23 -13.61
CA GLN A 76 -7.22 5.16 -14.42
C GLN A 76 -5.82 4.83 -13.90
N ALA A 77 -5.48 3.54 -13.89
CA ALA A 77 -4.17 3.05 -13.52
C ALA A 77 -3.53 2.32 -14.71
N LYS A 78 -2.27 2.64 -14.98
CA LYS A 78 -1.44 1.95 -15.97
C LYS A 78 -0.08 1.68 -15.36
N GLY A 79 0.52 0.57 -15.76
CA GLY A 79 1.86 0.19 -15.33
C GLY A 79 2.56 -0.68 -16.38
N GLU A 80 3.88 -0.68 -16.33
CA GLU A 80 4.74 -1.50 -17.21
C GLU A 80 5.66 -2.36 -16.33
N GLY A 81 5.69 -3.67 -16.57
CA GLY A 81 6.51 -4.61 -15.79
C GLY A 81 5.83 -5.95 -15.54
N ASN A 82 6.46 -6.78 -14.70
CA ASN A 82 5.94 -8.09 -14.31
C ASN A 82 5.08 -7.99 -13.05
N PHE A 83 3.91 -7.38 -13.17
CA PHE A 83 2.91 -7.30 -12.11
C PHE A 83 1.49 -7.27 -12.70
N THR A 84 0.51 -7.54 -11.86
CA THR A 84 -0.91 -7.41 -12.21
C THR A 84 -1.53 -6.32 -11.37
N ILE A 85 -2.19 -5.37 -12.03
CA ILE A 85 -2.99 -4.35 -11.34
C ILE A 85 -4.31 -5.00 -10.94
N LEU A 86 -4.60 -5.00 -9.65
CA LEU A 86 -5.87 -5.45 -9.12
C LEU A 86 -6.78 -4.23 -8.96
N SER A 87 -7.94 -4.25 -9.62
CA SER A 87 -9.03 -3.32 -9.36
C SER A 87 -10.11 -4.09 -8.61
N THR A 88 -10.51 -3.59 -7.45
CA THR A 88 -11.70 -4.06 -6.72
C THR A 88 -12.95 -3.42 -7.28
#